data_AF-X1A9Q6-F1
#
_entry.id   AF-X1A9Q6-F1
#
_cell.length_a   1.000
_cell.length_b   1.000
_cell.length_c   1.000
_cell.angle_alpha   90.00
_cell.angle_beta   90.00
_cell.angle_gamma   90.00
#
_symmetry.space_group_name_H-M   'P 1'
#
loop_
_entity.id
_entity.type
_entity.pdbx_description
1 polymer ?
#
loop_
_entity_poly.entity_id
_entity_poly.type
_entity_poly.pdbx_seq_one_letter_code
_entity_poly.pdbx_strand_id
1 'polypeptide(L)'
;MVVHEIRETLEIKKIELDDNGFGIIQKRINLRPNMRHNILQLDIFQDAVPSTSGPALMMEFFVSPYPIIYSDMNLTPTLTSRGQMAGSDTILMKAIAHKFQPDEFFTLDQFPSQQIGAAPSFSFYTPALYVTGFVHGSAADVVENIAFSFYVATESKKASLVSYGLGVLRERSVAQGINLMQQGRTILPADNVGQIFPMWKYGGARPERMLRGNALADFFLPYASTDSEKMLNTQNIRGYLLRSRTMQPFDTAFGSLDPAKGQIPDWLRFGLNRGLVAGPIRAQQPPRKLADNGNTLMF
;
A
#
# COMPACT_ATOMS: atom_id res chain seq x y z
N MET A 1 -8.66 32.73 18.58
CA MET A 1 -8.99 31.97 17.36
C MET A 1 -9.08 32.99 16.25
N VAL A 2 -8.20 32.94 15.25
CA VAL A 2 -8.19 33.91 14.15
C VAL A 2 -8.43 33.13 12.88
N VAL A 3 -9.49 33.49 12.17
CA VAL A 3 -9.77 32.98 10.83
C VAL A 3 -9.01 33.84 9.84
N HIS A 4 -8.25 33.20 8.97
CA HIS A 4 -7.53 33.82 7.88
C HIS A 4 -8.21 33.44 6.58
N GLU A 5 -8.69 34.45 5.86
CA GLU A 5 -9.19 34.29 4.50
C GLU A 5 -8.05 34.43 3.51
N ILE A 6 -7.94 33.47 2.61
CA ILE A 6 -6.98 33.45 1.52
C ILE A 6 -7.78 33.48 0.23
N ARG A 7 -7.54 34.51 -0.59
CA ARG A 7 -8.16 34.69 -1.91
C ARG A 7 -7.04 34.69 -2.92
N GLU A 8 -6.95 33.64 -3.70
CA GLU A 8 -5.83 33.43 -4.61
C GLU A 8 -6.32 33.07 -5.99
N THR A 9 -5.64 33.60 -7.01
CA THR A 9 -5.98 33.35 -8.41
C THR A 9 -4.90 32.49 -9.09
N LEU A 10 -5.35 31.66 -10.02
CA LEU A 10 -4.53 30.88 -10.93
C LEU A 10 -4.85 31.38 -12.34
N GLU A 11 -4.08 32.37 -12.77
CA GLU A 11 -4.23 33.05 -14.06
C GLU A 11 -3.00 32.77 -14.93
N ILE A 12 -3.23 32.12 -16.07
CA ILE A 12 -2.19 31.83 -17.04
C ILE A 12 -2.71 32.17 -18.43
N LYS A 13 -1.95 33.01 -19.14
CA LYS A 13 -2.29 33.44 -20.50
C LYS A 13 -2.28 32.28 -21.49
N LYS A 14 -1.24 31.44 -21.43
CA LYS A 14 -1.08 30.28 -22.31
C LYS A 14 -0.31 29.16 -21.62
N ILE A 15 -0.67 27.92 -21.91
CA ILE A 15 0.10 26.71 -21.60
C ILE A 15 0.18 25.84 -22.85
N GLU A 16 1.38 25.36 -23.13
CA GLU A 16 1.64 24.41 -24.22
C GLU A 16 1.59 23.00 -23.61
N LEU A 17 0.71 22.15 -24.13
CA LEU A 17 0.55 20.77 -23.68
C LEU A 17 1.62 19.87 -24.30
N ASP A 18 1.96 18.78 -23.62
CA ASP A 18 2.89 17.78 -24.14
C ASP A 18 2.28 16.95 -25.29
N ASP A 19 3.07 16.01 -25.84
CA ASP A 19 2.63 15.11 -26.91
C ASP A 19 1.46 14.18 -26.50
N ASN A 20 1.16 14.07 -25.21
CA ASN A 20 0.02 13.33 -24.68
C ASN A 20 -1.17 14.24 -24.32
N GLY A 21 -1.07 15.55 -24.58
CA GLY A 21 -2.09 16.53 -24.26
C GLY A 21 -2.16 16.86 -22.77
N PHE A 22 -1.04 16.81 -22.06
CA PHE A 22 -0.98 17.05 -20.62
C PHE A 22 -0.12 18.27 -20.26
N GLY A 23 -0.58 19.06 -19.29
CA GLY A 23 0.12 20.22 -18.75
C GLY A 23 -0.13 20.38 -17.26
N ILE A 24 0.85 20.93 -16.53
CA ILE A 24 0.74 21.17 -15.08
C ILE A 24 0.91 22.65 -14.79
N ILE A 25 -0.01 23.19 -13.99
CA ILE A 25 0.04 24.52 -13.43
C ILE A 25 0.11 24.40 -11.91
N GLN A 26 0.99 25.17 -11.27
CA GLN A 26 1.11 25.12 -9.82
C GLN A 26 1.40 26.50 -9.23
N LYS A 27 0.71 26.82 -8.13
CA LYS A 27 0.96 27.99 -7.29
C LYS A 27 1.15 27.57 -5.84
N ARG A 28 2.15 28.15 -5.18
CA ARG A 28 2.41 27.94 -3.75
C ARG A 28 1.99 29.17 -2.95
N ILE A 29 1.22 28.94 -1.91
CA ILE A 29 0.79 29.93 -0.92
C ILE A 29 1.52 29.62 0.39
N ASN A 30 2.18 30.61 0.97
CA ASN A 30 2.93 30.43 2.21
C ASN A 30 2.05 30.75 3.42
N LEU A 31 2.06 29.85 4.41
CA LEU A 31 1.36 30.01 5.68
C LEU A 31 2.35 30.24 6.81
N ARG A 32 1.85 30.69 7.96
CA ARG A 32 2.70 30.92 9.14
C ARG A 32 3.19 29.59 9.73
N PRO A 33 4.50 29.42 9.97
CA PRO A 33 5.04 28.22 10.58
C PRO A 33 4.65 28.09 12.06
N ASN A 34 4.84 26.89 12.61
CA ASN A 34 4.54 26.53 14.02
C ASN A 34 3.07 26.66 14.42
N MET A 35 2.17 26.52 13.45
CA MET A 35 0.72 26.53 13.66
C MET A 35 0.11 25.24 13.12
N ARG A 36 -1.01 24.84 13.70
CA ARG A 36 -1.95 23.90 13.11
C ARG A 36 -2.98 24.72 12.34
N HIS A 37 -3.13 24.40 11.08
CA HIS A 37 -4.14 24.97 10.21
C HIS A 37 -5.33 24.02 10.13
N ASN A 38 -6.54 24.55 10.24
CA ASN A 38 -7.77 23.82 10.01
C ASN A 38 -8.56 24.55 8.95
N ILE A 39 -9.04 23.84 7.94
CA ILE A 39 -9.80 24.46 6.85
C ILE A 39 -11.25 24.52 7.27
N LEU A 40 -11.85 25.70 7.20
CA LEU A 40 -13.26 25.91 7.52
C LEU A 40 -14.13 25.95 6.27
N GLN A 41 -13.61 26.52 5.20
CA GLN A 41 -14.34 26.64 3.94
C GLN A 41 -13.37 26.66 2.76
N LEU A 42 -13.80 26.02 1.67
CA LEU A 42 -13.11 25.98 0.39
C LEU A 42 -14.11 26.27 -0.70
N ASP A 43 -13.71 27.08 -1.67
CA ASP A 43 -14.50 27.32 -2.87
C ASP A 43 -13.61 27.54 -4.10
N ILE A 44 -14.14 27.21 -5.26
CA ILE A 44 -13.51 27.40 -6.56
C ILE A 44 -14.48 28.11 -7.49
N PHE A 45 -13.98 29.09 -8.23
CA PHE A 45 -14.74 29.84 -9.21
C PHE A 45 -13.98 29.90 -10.53
N GLN A 46 -14.70 29.73 -11.64
CA GLN A 46 -14.16 29.89 -12.98
C GLN A 46 -14.41 31.32 -13.45
N ASP A 47 -13.34 32.10 -13.62
CA ASP A 47 -13.43 33.51 -14.00
C ASP A 47 -13.52 33.71 -15.51
N ALA A 48 -12.94 32.80 -16.29
CA ALA A 48 -12.93 32.89 -17.75
C ALA A 48 -13.12 31.52 -18.42
N VAL A 49 -13.65 31.53 -19.64
CA VAL A 49 -13.70 30.36 -20.52
C VAL A 49 -12.34 30.24 -21.21
N PRO A 50 -11.58 29.15 -21.00
CA PRO A 50 -10.33 28.95 -21.71
C PRO A 50 -10.61 28.59 -23.16
N SER A 51 -9.71 28.97 -24.05
CA SER A 51 -9.77 28.65 -25.47
C SER A 51 -8.68 27.65 -25.84
N THR A 52 -8.99 26.72 -26.73
CA THR A 52 -8.06 25.69 -27.20
C THR A 52 -8.38 25.33 -28.65
N SER A 53 -7.41 24.81 -29.40
CA SER A 53 -7.63 24.43 -30.81
C SER A 53 -8.24 23.03 -30.94
N GLY A 54 -8.09 22.19 -29.91
CA GLY A 54 -8.56 20.82 -29.87
C GLY A 54 -10.02 20.65 -29.41
N PRO A 55 -10.65 19.51 -29.74
CA PRO A 55 -12.05 19.25 -29.43
C PRO A 55 -12.32 18.86 -27.97
N ALA A 56 -11.28 18.65 -27.15
CA ALA A 56 -11.41 18.17 -25.78
C ALA A 56 -10.50 18.97 -24.84
N LEU A 57 -11.07 19.42 -23.73
CA LEU A 57 -10.37 20.04 -22.62
C LEU A 57 -11.02 19.58 -21.30
N MET A 58 -10.21 19.12 -20.36
CA MET A 58 -10.60 18.80 -18.99
C MET A 58 -9.51 19.30 -18.05
N MET A 59 -9.90 19.79 -16.87
CA MET A 59 -8.93 20.24 -15.89
C MET A 59 -9.22 19.63 -14.52
N GLU A 60 -8.20 19.10 -13.87
CA GLU A 60 -8.28 18.67 -12.47
C GLU A 60 -7.55 19.69 -11.58
N PHE A 61 -8.26 20.29 -10.63
CA PHE A 61 -7.69 21.20 -9.65
C PHE A 61 -7.58 20.54 -8.29
N PHE A 62 -6.47 20.79 -7.60
CA PHE A 62 -6.15 20.25 -6.30
C PHE A 62 -5.67 21.34 -5.36
N VAL A 63 -6.17 21.32 -4.13
CA VAL A 63 -5.60 22.08 -3.01
C VAL A 63 -5.00 21.08 -2.04
N SER A 64 -3.70 21.19 -1.77
CA SER A 64 -2.96 20.22 -0.95
C SER A 64 -1.80 20.86 -0.19
N PRO A 65 -1.35 20.31 0.96
CA PRO A 65 -0.19 20.84 1.69
C PRO A 65 1.16 20.58 0.97
N TYR A 66 1.18 19.60 0.07
CA TYR A 66 2.34 19.22 -0.75
C TYR A 66 2.00 19.19 -2.23
N PRO A 67 3.00 19.33 -3.13
CA PRO A 67 2.81 19.17 -4.57
C PRO A 67 2.17 17.82 -4.91
N ILE A 68 1.20 17.84 -5.83
CA ILE A 68 0.58 16.63 -6.34
C ILE A 68 1.42 16.09 -7.49
N ILE A 69 1.67 14.79 -7.45
CA ILE A 69 2.28 14.02 -8.53
C ILE A 69 1.18 13.28 -9.29
N TYR A 70 1.31 13.22 -10.62
CA TYR A 70 0.40 12.45 -11.46
C TYR A 70 0.69 10.95 -11.33
N SER A 71 -0.30 10.14 -11.68
CA SER A 71 -0.20 8.67 -11.73
C SER A 71 -0.37 8.18 -13.16
N ASP A 72 0.14 6.98 -13.47
CA ASP A 72 -0.01 6.37 -14.80
C ASP A 72 -1.45 5.90 -15.12
N MET A 73 -2.41 6.16 -14.22
CA MET A 73 -3.80 5.84 -14.44
C MET A 73 -4.48 6.87 -15.33
N ASN A 74 -5.41 6.41 -16.16
CA ASN A 74 -6.14 7.28 -17.06
C ASN A 74 -7.27 8.04 -16.34
N LEU A 75 -7.46 9.30 -16.70
CA LEU A 75 -8.60 10.11 -16.28
C LEU A 75 -9.86 9.73 -17.07
N THR A 76 -9.71 9.61 -18.39
CA THR A 76 -10.71 9.10 -19.33
C THR A 76 -10.04 8.07 -20.25
N PRO A 77 -10.78 7.30 -21.08
CA PRO A 77 -10.15 6.34 -22.00
C PRO A 77 -9.09 6.96 -22.93
N THR A 78 -9.14 8.27 -23.17
CA THR A 78 -8.25 9.01 -24.06
C THR A 78 -7.25 9.92 -23.33
N LEU A 79 -7.56 10.37 -22.11
CA LEU A 79 -6.71 11.28 -21.33
C LEU A 79 -5.98 10.49 -20.24
N THR A 80 -4.65 10.44 -20.33
CA THR A 80 -3.77 9.72 -19.40
C THR A 80 -3.33 10.63 -18.25
N SER A 81 -2.55 10.10 -17.30
CA SER A 81 -1.87 10.92 -16.27
C SER A 81 -2.78 11.61 -15.25
N ARG A 82 -3.72 10.87 -14.63
CA ARG A 82 -4.63 11.44 -13.63
C ARG A 82 -3.93 11.81 -12.31
N GLY A 83 -4.45 12.82 -11.63
CA GLY A 83 -4.03 13.15 -10.26
C GLY A 83 -4.60 12.23 -9.18
N GLN A 84 -4.14 12.45 -7.96
CA GLN A 84 -4.53 11.65 -6.78
C GLN A 84 -6.05 11.64 -6.56
N MET A 85 -6.55 10.59 -5.89
CA MET A 85 -7.97 10.43 -5.56
C MET A 85 -8.39 11.40 -4.46
N ALA A 86 -9.61 11.95 -4.55
CA ALA A 86 -10.11 12.98 -3.62
C ALA A 86 -10.15 12.53 -2.14
N GLY A 87 -10.23 11.22 -1.87
CA GLY A 87 -10.19 10.65 -0.52
C GLY A 87 -8.79 10.48 0.07
N SER A 88 -7.72 10.90 -0.62
CA SER A 88 -6.36 10.89 -0.07
C SER A 88 -6.22 11.92 1.06
N ASP A 89 -5.56 11.54 2.16
CA ASP A 89 -5.31 12.41 3.32
C ASP A 89 -4.55 13.71 2.97
N THR A 90 -3.81 13.70 1.86
CA THR A 90 -3.05 14.86 1.35
C THR A 90 -3.88 15.85 0.55
N ILE A 91 -5.09 15.48 0.12
CA ILE A 91 -5.97 16.32 -0.68
C ILE A 91 -6.99 16.99 0.22
N LEU A 92 -7.00 18.31 0.19
CA LEU A 92 -7.93 19.15 0.95
C LEU A 92 -9.13 19.54 0.10
N MET A 93 -8.90 19.73 -1.20
CA MET A 93 -9.92 19.97 -2.22
C MET A 93 -9.51 19.28 -3.51
N LYS A 94 -10.49 18.71 -4.21
CA LYS A 94 -10.37 18.30 -5.61
C LYS A 94 -11.56 18.84 -6.39
N ALA A 95 -11.33 19.49 -7.52
CA ALA A 95 -12.37 19.85 -8.47
C ALA A 95 -12.02 19.34 -9.87
N ILE A 96 -13.02 18.86 -10.61
CA ILE A 96 -12.87 18.41 -11.99
C ILE A 96 -13.76 19.29 -12.86
N ALA A 97 -13.13 20.10 -13.71
CA ALA A 97 -13.78 20.89 -14.74
C ALA A 97 -13.93 20.03 -16.00
N HIS A 98 -15.17 19.76 -16.40
CA HIS A 98 -15.49 18.89 -17.53
C HIS A 98 -16.64 19.46 -18.37
N LYS A 99 -16.92 18.81 -19.52
CA LYS A 99 -17.82 19.30 -20.59
C LYS A 99 -17.35 20.61 -21.21
N PHE A 100 -16.17 20.59 -21.83
CA PHE A 100 -15.70 21.72 -22.59
C PHE A 100 -16.64 22.05 -23.76
N GLN A 101 -17.07 23.31 -23.82
CA GLN A 101 -17.60 23.93 -25.02
C GLN A 101 -16.92 25.30 -25.18
N PRO A 102 -16.55 25.72 -26.40
CA PRO A 102 -15.76 26.94 -26.61
C PRO A 102 -16.37 28.23 -26.02
N ASP A 103 -17.70 28.29 -25.91
CA ASP A 103 -18.44 29.48 -25.50
C ASP A 103 -19.14 29.32 -24.13
N GLU A 104 -18.93 28.20 -23.43
CA GLU A 104 -19.59 27.93 -22.15
C GLU A 104 -18.59 27.68 -21.01
N PHE A 105 -19.00 28.02 -19.80
CA PHE A 105 -18.27 27.65 -18.58
C PHE A 105 -18.30 26.13 -18.36
N PHE A 106 -17.28 25.59 -17.72
CA PHE A 106 -17.25 24.17 -17.40
C PHE A 106 -18.31 23.79 -16.38
N THR A 107 -18.70 22.52 -16.41
CA THR A 107 -19.34 21.89 -15.26
C THR A 107 -18.24 21.49 -14.26
N LEU A 108 -18.33 21.99 -13.03
CA LEU A 108 -17.39 21.70 -11.94
C LEU A 108 -17.95 20.65 -10.99
N ASP A 109 -17.29 19.50 -10.90
CA ASP A 109 -17.53 18.52 -9.86
C ASP A 109 -16.49 18.68 -8.76
N GLN A 110 -16.91 19.08 -7.56
CA GLN A 110 -16.01 19.36 -6.44
C GLN A 110 -16.17 18.41 -5.26
N PHE A 111 -15.04 18.12 -4.62
CA PHE A 111 -14.91 17.44 -3.35
C PHE A 111 -14.05 18.30 -2.40
N PRO A 112 -14.48 18.58 -1.17
CA PRO A 112 -15.81 18.29 -0.62
C PRO A 112 -16.95 18.96 -1.41
N SER A 113 -18.15 18.38 -1.39
CA SER A 113 -19.32 19.01 -2.01
C SER A 113 -19.62 20.35 -1.35
N GLN A 114 -20.21 21.30 -2.07
CA GLN A 114 -20.47 22.66 -1.55
C GLN A 114 -21.28 22.66 -0.25
N GLN A 115 -22.20 21.70 -0.06
CA GLN A 115 -22.98 21.61 1.19
C GLN A 115 -22.16 21.12 2.39
N ILE A 116 -21.15 20.27 2.17
CA ILE A 116 -20.27 19.73 3.23
C ILE A 116 -19.02 20.61 3.42
N GLY A 117 -18.65 21.36 2.38
CA GLY A 117 -17.55 22.33 2.36
C GLY A 117 -17.70 23.50 3.32
N ALA A 118 -18.87 23.66 3.97
CA ALA A 118 -19.10 24.62 5.04
C ALA A 118 -18.58 24.16 6.43
N ALA A 119 -18.19 22.89 6.58
CA ALA A 119 -17.57 22.38 7.80
C ALA A 119 -16.57 21.21 7.57
N PRO A 120 -15.65 21.26 6.60
CA PRO A 120 -14.52 20.34 6.57
C PRO A 120 -13.73 20.47 7.88
N SER A 121 -13.21 19.36 8.39
CA SER A 121 -12.34 19.33 9.59
C SER A 121 -10.96 18.78 9.26
N PHE A 122 -10.49 19.06 8.04
CA PHE A 122 -9.14 18.70 7.62
C PHE A 122 -8.15 19.65 8.27
N SER A 123 -7.32 19.10 9.14
CA SER A 123 -6.25 19.84 9.79
C SER A 123 -4.89 19.40 9.29
N PHE A 124 -4.03 20.38 9.02
CA PHE A 124 -2.67 20.16 8.56
C PHE A 124 -1.68 21.07 9.28
N TYR A 125 -0.39 20.73 9.24
CA TYR A 125 0.69 21.41 9.95
C TYR A 125 1.71 22.04 9.00
N THR A 126 1.77 21.59 7.75
CA THR A 126 2.71 22.14 6.77
C THR A 126 2.46 23.64 6.53
N PRO A 127 3.50 24.50 6.56
CA PRO A 127 3.36 25.97 6.42
C PRO A 127 3.26 26.40 4.94
N ALA A 128 2.66 25.56 4.11
CA ALA A 128 2.48 25.82 2.69
C ALA A 128 1.18 25.15 2.22
N LEU A 129 0.52 25.81 1.30
CA LEU A 129 -0.62 25.29 0.56
C LEU A 129 -0.29 25.39 -0.93
N TYR A 130 -0.54 24.33 -1.66
CA TYR A 130 -0.32 24.25 -3.10
C TYR A 130 -1.67 24.18 -3.80
N VAL A 131 -1.87 25.07 -4.76
CA VAL A 131 -2.95 24.97 -5.74
C VAL A 131 -2.32 24.40 -7.00
N THR A 132 -2.74 23.20 -7.39
CA THR A 132 -2.21 22.48 -8.55
C THR A 132 -3.33 22.21 -9.54
N GLY A 133 -3.17 22.63 -10.79
CA GLY A 133 -4.07 22.35 -11.90
C GLY A 133 -3.41 21.43 -12.91
N PHE A 134 -4.03 20.28 -13.19
CA PHE A 134 -3.67 19.42 -14.29
C PHE A 134 -4.59 19.74 -15.46
N VAL A 135 -4.00 20.13 -16.58
CA VAL A 135 -4.69 20.48 -17.81
C VAL A 135 -4.56 19.33 -18.77
N HIS A 136 -5.70 18.79 -19.21
CA HIS A 136 -5.79 17.67 -20.13
C HIS A 136 -6.49 18.15 -21.40
N GLY A 137 -5.86 18.01 -22.54
CA GLY A 137 -6.37 18.45 -23.84
C GLY A 137 -5.92 17.55 -24.98
N SER A 138 -5.84 18.11 -26.18
CA SER A 138 -5.31 17.39 -27.34
C SER A 138 -3.77 17.43 -27.34
N ALA A 139 -3.16 16.44 -27.99
CA ALA A 139 -1.70 16.34 -28.12
C ALA A 139 -1.09 17.61 -28.73
N ALA A 140 -0.04 18.14 -28.10
CA ALA A 140 0.68 19.35 -28.52
C ALA A 140 -0.20 20.60 -28.72
N ASP A 141 -1.36 20.66 -28.07
CA ASP A 141 -2.29 21.79 -28.17
C ASP A 141 -1.87 22.94 -27.25
N VAL A 142 -2.36 24.14 -27.57
CA VAL A 142 -2.17 25.33 -26.76
C VAL A 142 -3.50 25.68 -26.12
N VAL A 143 -3.51 25.72 -24.79
CA VAL A 143 -4.67 26.19 -24.02
C VAL A 143 -4.39 27.61 -23.55
N GLU A 144 -5.29 28.52 -23.87
CA GLU A 144 -5.19 29.94 -23.54
C GLU A 144 -6.29 30.35 -22.57
N ASN A 145 -6.07 31.49 -21.90
CA ASN A 145 -7.06 32.15 -21.04
C ASN A 145 -7.54 31.28 -19.86
N ILE A 146 -6.61 30.61 -19.18
CA ILE A 146 -6.92 29.84 -17.97
C ILE A 146 -6.99 30.82 -16.79
N ALA A 147 -8.18 31.00 -16.23
CA ALA A 147 -8.41 31.87 -15.07
C ALA A 147 -9.38 31.23 -14.07
N PHE A 148 -8.86 30.89 -12.89
CA PHE A 148 -9.63 30.33 -11.78
C PHE A 148 -9.29 31.04 -10.47
N SER A 149 -10.31 31.29 -9.66
CA SER A 149 -10.20 31.86 -8.32
C SER A 149 -10.46 30.81 -7.26
N PHE A 150 -9.65 30.83 -6.20
CA PHE A 150 -9.75 29.93 -5.05
C PHE A 150 -9.96 30.74 -3.78
N TYR A 151 -10.98 30.36 -3.02
CA TYR A 151 -11.24 30.88 -1.67
C TYR A 151 -10.93 29.80 -0.64
N VAL A 152 -10.08 30.13 0.34
CA VAL A 152 -9.73 29.23 1.43
C VAL A 152 -9.86 29.99 2.75
N ALA A 153 -10.79 29.59 3.61
CA ALA A 153 -10.88 30.07 4.98
C ALA A 153 -10.16 29.08 5.90
N THR A 154 -9.11 29.54 6.59
CA THR A 154 -8.32 28.70 7.50
C THR A 154 -8.34 29.25 8.92
N GLU A 155 -8.61 28.39 9.88
CA GLU A 155 -8.38 28.66 11.29
C GLU A 155 -6.96 28.24 11.66
N SER A 156 -6.16 29.17 12.18
CA SER A 156 -4.80 28.87 12.61
C SER A 156 -4.69 28.90 14.13
N LYS A 157 -4.20 27.81 14.72
CA LYS A 157 -3.96 27.66 16.16
C LYS A 157 -2.51 27.32 16.41
N LYS A 158 -1.88 27.98 17.39
CA LYS A 158 -0.51 27.64 17.80
C LYS A 158 -0.44 26.19 18.28
N ALA A 159 0.48 25.41 17.72
CA ALA A 159 0.74 24.03 18.13
C ALA A 159 2.03 23.97 18.95
N SER A 160 2.18 22.93 19.78
CA SER A 160 3.47 22.66 20.44
C SER A 160 4.48 22.22 19.37
N LEU A 161 5.78 22.48 19.61
CA LEU A 161 6.84 22.12 18.67
C LEU A 161 6.85 20.61 18.35
N VAL A 162 6.55 19.77 19.36
CA VAL A 162 6.49 18.31 19.19
C VAL A 162 5.33 17.90 18.29
N SER A 163 4.13 18.43 18.53
CA SER A 163 2.95 18.13 17.70
C SER A 163 3.11 18.66 16.27
N TYR A 164 3.67 19.86 16.12
CA TYR A 164 3.96 20.44 14.82
C TYR A 164 5.01 19.60 14.04
N GLY A 165 6.13 19.25 14.69
CA GLY A 165 7.19 18.47 14.06
C GLY A 165 6.72 17.08 13.63
N LEU A 166 6.02 16.35 14.50
CA LEU A 166 5.44 15.04 14.17
C LEU A 166 4.37 15.14 13.08
N GLY A 167 3.55 16.18 13.11
CA GLY A 167 2.53 16.44 12.09
C GLY A 167 3.14 16.62 10.70
N VAL A 168 4.12 17.52 10.57
CA VAL A 168 4.83 17.77 9.29
C VAL A 168 5.54 16.51 8.80
N LEU A 169 6.18 15.75 9.70
CA LEU A 169 6.83 14.49 9.32
C LEU A 169 5.84 13.45 8.80
N ARG A 170 4.67 13.31 9.45
CA ARG A 170 3.60 12.42 9.00
C ARG A 170 3.10 12.83 7.62
N GLU A 171 2.75 14.11 7.44
CA GLU A 171 2.22 14.61 6.16
C GLU A 171 3.24 14.40 5.03
N ARG A 172 4.52 14.69 5.28
CA ARG A 172 5.60 14.45 4.31
C ARG A 172 5.76 12.97 3.97
N SER A 173 5.73 12.09 4.98
CA SER A 173 5.87 10.65 4.77
C SER A 173 4.71 10.08 3.97
N VAL A 174 3.48 10.55 4.23
CA VAL A 174 2.31 10.16 3.45
C VAL A 174 2.45 10.64 2.02
N ALA A 175 2.83 11.92 1.80
CA ALA A 175 3.03 12.48 0.47
C ALA A 175 4.05 11.69 -0.37
N GLN A 176 5.13 11.19 0.24
CA GLN A 176 6.15 10.37 -0.43
C GLN A 176 5.68 8.94 -0.74
N GLY A 177 4.82 8.36 0.10
CA GLY A 177 4.35 6.98 -0.05
C GLY A 177 3.24 6.79 -1.10
N ILE A 178 2.66 7.87 -1.63
CA ILE A 178 1.42 7.79 -2.43
C ILE A 178 1.61 7.16 -3.83
N ASN A 179 2.84 7.07 -4.37
CA ASN A 179 3.07 6.37 -5.64
C ASN A 179 2.61 4.89 -5.64
N LEU A 180 2.41 4.27 -4.47
CA LEU A 180 2.14 2.84 -4.32
C LEU A 180 0.76 2.52 -3.71
N MET A 181 -0.25 3.36 -3.89
CA MET A 181 -1.58 3.15 -3.27
C MET A 181 -2.56 2.43 -4.21
N GLN A 182 -2.37 1.12 -4.42
CA GLN A 182 -3.40 0.26 -5.02
C GLN A 182 -4.33 -0.29 -3.91
N GLN A 183 -5.31 0.49 -3.48
CA GLN A 183 -6.21 0.14 -2.38
C GLN A 183 -7.46 -0.66 -2.79
N GLY A 184 -7.50 -1.18 -4.02
CA GLY A 184 -8.60 -2.01 -4.52
C GLY A 184 -8.10 -3.40 -4.93
N ARG A 185 -8.92 -4.44 -4.68
CA ARG A 185 -8.72 -5.76 -5.27
C ARG A 185 -9.59 -5.89 -6.52
N THR A 186 -9.02 -6.39 -7.61
CA THR A 186 -9.81 -6.77 -8.79
C THR A 186 -10.35 -8.18 -8.59
N ILE A 187 -11.66 -8.35 -8.74
CA ILE A 187 -12.30 -9.67 -8.80
C ILE A 187 -12.81 -9.82 -10.22
N LEU A 188 -12.38 -10.87 -10.91
CA LEU A 188 -12.91 -11.19 -12.23
C LEU A 188 -14.39 -11.61 -12.07
N PRO A 189 -15.29 -11.23 -13.00
CA PRO A 189 -16.72 -11.57 -12.88
C PRO A 189 -16.98 -13.07 -12.68
N ALA A 190 -16.14 -13.93 -13.26
CA ALA A 190 -16.21 -15.38 -13.09
C ALA A 190 -15.95 -15.87 -11.65
N ASP A 191 -15.15 -15.11 -10.87
CA ASP A 191 -14.76 -15.46 -9.50
C ASP A 191 -15.66 -14.82 -8.43
N ASN A 192 -16.64 -14.01 -8.84
CA ASN A 192 -17.58 -13.35 -7.93
C ASN A 192 -18.56 -14.36 -7.31
N VAL A 193 -18.87 -15.45 -8.03
CA VAL A 193 -19.71 -16.55 -7.53
C VAL A 193 -18.90 -17.38 -6.54
N GLY A 194 -18.99 -17.04 -5.26
CA GLY A 194 -18.32 -17.76 -4.16
C GLY A 194 -17.52 -16.87 -3.21
N GLN A 195 -17.25 -15.63 -3.57
CA GLN A 195 -16.59 -14.65 -2.71
C GLN A 195 -17.61 -13.76 -1.97
N ILE A 196 -18.52 -14.37 -1.20
CA ILE A 196 -19.58 -13.66 -0.44
C ILE A 196 -18.99 -12.77 0.66
N PHE A 197 -17.81 -13.12 1.17
CA PHE A 197 -17.07 -12.30 2.13
C PHE A 197 -15.65 -12.03 1.62
N PRO A 198 -15.14 -10.79 1.72
CA PRO A 198 -13.75 -10.48 1.41
C PRO A 198 -12.84 -11.06 2.50
N MET A 199 -12.59 -12.36 2.44
CA MET A 199 -11.51 -12.95 3.24
C MET A 199 -10.18 -12.49 2.65
N TRP A 200 -9.38 -11.78 3.45
CA TRP A 200 -8.00 -11.51 3.11
C TRP A 200 -7.27 -12.85 3.03
N LYS A 201 -6.53 -13.10 1.94
CA LYS A 201 -5.87 -14.38 1.61
C LYS A 201 -4.95 -14.93 2.72
N TYR A 202 -4.66 -14.14 3.75
CA TYR A 202 -3.87 -14.54 4.91
C TYR A 202 -4.72 -15.34 5.91
N GLY A 203 -4.94 -16.62 5.60
CA GLY A 203 -5.57 -17.57 6.54
C GLY A 203 -6.47 -18.65 5.93
N GLY A 204 -6.39 -18.91 4.62
CA GLY A 204 -7.16 -20.00 3.98
C GLY A 204 -6.73 -21.40 4.44
N ALA A 205 -7.64 -22.38 4.31
CA ALA A 205 -7.40 -23.79 4.61
C ALA A 205 -6.14 -24.29 3.88
N ARG A 206 -5.12 -24.72 4.65
CA ARG A 206 -3.92 -25.31 4.08
C ARG A 206 -4.17 -26.78 3.76
N PRO A 207 -3.69 -27.31 2.63
CA PRO A 207 -3.76 -28.74 2.36
C PRO A 207 -2.99 -29.51 3.44
N GLU A 208 -3.57 -30.59 3.96
CA GLU A 208 -2.93 -31.47 4.93
C GLU A 208 -2.21 -32.61 4.21
N ARG A 209 -0.99 -32.94 4.62
CA ARG A 209 -0.28 -34.13 4.14
C ARG A 209 -0.62 -35.32 5.03
N MET A 210 -0.94 -36.44 4.41
CA MET A 210 -1.20 -37.70 5.11
C MET A 210 -0.20 -38.76 4.71
N LEU A 211 0.22 -39.53 5.71
CA LEU A 211 1.13 -40.65 5.58
C LEU A 211 0.53 -41.77 4.71
N ARG A 212 1.34 -42.40 3.84
CA ARG A 212 0.88 -43.51 2.97
C ARG A 212 0.88 -44.84 3.73
N GLY A 213 -0.31 -45.41 4.00
CA GLY A 213 -0.47 -46.62 4.84
C GLY A 213 0.31 -47.88 4.41
N ASN A 214 0.69 -48.02 3.14
CA ASN A 214 1.40 -49.22 2.64
C ASN A 214 2.91 -49.24 2.96
N ALA A 215 3.53 -48.12 3.34
CA ALA A 215 4.98 -48.00 3.56
C ALA A 215 5.38 -47.81 5.04
N LEU A 216 4.44 -47.99 5.97
CA LEU A 216 4.49 -47.47 7.34
C LEU A 216 4.28 -48.51 8.44
N ALA A 217 4.63 -49.76 8.16
CA ALA A 217 4.80 -50.76 9.19
C ALA A 217 5.92 -50.28 10.15
N ASP A 218 5.54 -49.50 11.18
CA ASP A 218 5.40 -49.97 12.57
C ASP A 218 5.82 -48.99 13.68
N PHE A 219 6.69 -48.02 13.39
CA PHE A 219 7.20 -47.16 14.46
C PHE A 219 6.25 -46.02 14.89
N PHE A 220 5.41 -45.50 13.99
CA PHE A 220 4.63 -44.27 14.22
C PHE A 220 3.13 -44.50 14.43
N LEU A 221 2.66 -45.74 14.24
CA LEU A 221 1.26 -46.11 14.39
C LEU A 221 1.15 -47.20 15.47
N PRO A 222 0.19 -47.11 16.39
CA PRO A 222 -0.03 -48.15 17.39
C PRO A 222 -0.62 -49.41 16.72
N TYR A 223 -0.03 -50.57 16.99
CA TYR A 223 -0.56 -51.89 16.59
C TYR A 223 -1.06 -52.68 17.80
N ALA A 224 -1.93 -53.66 17.55
CA ALA A 224 -2.33 -54.64 18.56
C ALA A 224 -1.13 -55.55 18.89
N SER A 225 -1.04 -56.01 20.14
CA SER A 225 0.07 -56.85 20.61
C SER A 225 0.17 -58.22 19.93
N THR A 226 -0.82 -58.58 19.11
CA THR A 226 -0.91 -59.84 18.36
C THR A 226 -0.42 -59.72 16.92
N ASP A 227 -0.19 -58.51 16.42
CA ASP A 227 0.23 -58.29 15.04
C ASP A 227 1.75 -58.29 14.91
N SER A 228 2.26 -58.82 13.79
CA SER A 228 3.70 -58.87 13.55
C SER A 228 4.25 -57.49 13.17
N GLU A 229 5.20 -56.99 13.95
CA GLU A 229 5.88 -55.71 13.71
C GLU A 229 7.13 -55.89 12.80
N LYS A 230 7.13 -55.27 11.63
CA LYS A 230 8.30 -54.99 10.78
C LYS A 230 9.17 -53.88 11.38
N MET A 231 10.28 -54.28 11.99
CA MET A 231 11.26 -53.34 12.54
C MET A 231 11.84 -52.38 11.49
N LEU A 232 11.70 -51.07 11.72
CA LEU A 232 12.37 -50.02 10.93
C LEU A 232 13.79 -49.76 11.48
N ASN A 233 14.77 -49.69 10.58
CA ASN A 233 16.12 -49.32 10.98
C ASN A 233 16.20 -47.83 11.41
N THR A 234 17.18 -47.52 12.27
CA THR A 234 17.39 -46.16 12.81
C THR A 234 17.65 -45.13 11.70
N GLN A 235 18.26 -45.53 10.59
CA GLN A 235 18.54 -44.66 9.44
C GLN A 235 17.24 -44.23 8.72
N ASN A 236 16.27 -45.14 8.61
CA ASN A 236 14.97 -44.87 7.99
C ASN A 236 14.14 -43.93 8.84
N ILE A 237 14.09 -44.17 10.16
CA ILE A 237 13.40 -43.30 11.13
C ILE A 237 13.98 -41.88 11.07
N ARG A 238 15.31 -41.74 11.09
CA ARG A 238 15.97 -40.43 10.95
C ARG A 238 15.67 -39.76 9.61
N GLY A 239 15.56 -40.53 8.53
CA GLY A 239 15.15 -40.01 7.22
C GLY A 239 13.73 -39.43 7.24
N TYR A 240 12.78 -40.09 7.91
CA TYR A 240 11.42 -39.56 8.11
C TYR A 240 11.44 -38.24 8.89
N LEU A 241 12.26 -38.14 9.94
CA LEU A 241 12.39 -36.92 10.76
C LEU A 241 13.07 -35.76 10.03
N LEU A 242 14.06 -36.04 9.20
CA LEU A 242 14.70 -35.01 8.39
C LEU A 242 13.70 -34.40 7.41
N ARG A 243 12.86 -35.24 6.79
CA ARG A 243 11.85 -34.82 5.82
C ARG A 243 10.65 -34.12 6.45
N SER A 244 10.28 -34.44 7.69
CA SER A 244 9.26 -33.68 8.43
C SER A 244 9.74 -32.28 8.85
N ARG A 245 11.06 -32.07 8.94
CA ARG A 245 11.70 -30.78 9.28
C ARG A 245 11.98 -29.89 8.08
N THR A 246 11.72 -30.34 6.85
CA THR A 246 11.97 -29.50 5.66
C THR A 246 10.93 -28.40 5.59
N MET A 247 11.40 -27.15 5.54
CA MET A 247 10.56 -26.01 5.19
C MET A 247 10.06 -26.18 3.76
N GLN A 248 8.84 -25.71 3.49
CA GLN A 248 8.27 -25.69 2.16
C GLN A 248 7.82 -24.26 1.84
N PRO A 249 7.63 -23.94 0.54
CA PRO A 249 7.05 -22.67 0.12
C PRO A 249 5.73 -22.37 0.84
N PHE A 250 5.43 -21.09 0.97
CA PHE A 250 4.34 -20.58 1.83
C PHE A 250 2.93 -21.06 1.44
N ASP A 251 2.77 -21.59 0.23
CA ASP A 251 1.54 -22.09 -0.37
C ASP A 251 1.35 -23.62 -0.22
N THR A 252 2.27 -24.31 0.46
CA THR A 252 2.25 -25.78 0.59
C THR A 252 2.22 -26.26 2.05
N ALA A 253 1.77 -27.51 2.24
CA ALA A 253 1.77 -28.20 3.52
C ALA A 253 3.20 -28.40 4.06
N PHE A 254 3.39 -28.27 5.39
CA PHE A 254 4.69 -28.51 6.02
C PHE A 254 5.13 -29.98 5.92
N GLY A 255 6.44 -30.21 5.73
CA GLY A 255 7.05 -31.52 5.45
C GLY A 255 7.37 -31.72 3.96
N SER A 256 8.12 -32.76 3.58
CA SER A 256 8.51 -33.03 2.17
C SER A 256 7.93 -34.34 1.63
N LEU A 257 7.69 -34.39 0.32
CA LEU A 257 7.37 -35.62 -0.40
C LEU A 257 8.66 -36.40 -0.61
N ASP A 258 8.64 -37.68 -0.26
CA ASP A 258 9.70 -38.62 -0.59
C ASP A 258 9.12 -39.69 -1.53
N PRO A 259 9.70 -39.92 -2.72
CA PRO A 259 9.16 -40.88 -3.68
C PRO A 259 9.03 -42.32 -3.13
N ALA A 260 9.90 -42.70 -2.18
CA ALA A 260 9.89 -44.03 -1.57
C ALA A 260 9.04 -44.08 -0.29
N LYS A 261 8.98 -42.98 0.48
CA LYS A 261 8.34 -42.93 1.82
C LYS A 261 6.98 -42.22 1.87
N GLY A 262 6.57 -41.57 0.77
CA GLY A 262 5.29 -40.90 0.65
C GLY A 262 5.28 -39.44 1.12
N GLN A 263 4.08 -38.92 1.38
CA GLN A 263 3.88 -37.56 1.88
C GLN A 263 4.14 -37.55 3.40
N ILE A 264 5.29 -37.02 3.82
CA ILE A 264 5.68 -37.00 5.23
C ILE A 264 5.14 -35.71 5.87
N PRO A 265 4.25 -35.79 6.87
CA PRO A 265 3.72 -34.63 7.56
C PRO A 265 4.67 -34.14 8.66
N ASP A 266 4.44 -32.92 9.13
CA ASP A 266 5.30 -32.29 10.13
C ASP A 266 5.07 -32.83 11.54
N TRP A 267 3.85 -33.28 11.87
CA TRP A 267 3.49 -33.80 13.20
C TRP A 267 4.29 -35.02 13.62
N LEU A 268 4.94 -35.70 12.68
CA LEU A 268 5.83 -36.84 12.93
C LEU A 268 7.00 -36.50 13.87
N ARG A 269 7.32 -35.21 14.02
CA ARG A 269 8.37 -34.74 14.94
C ARG A 269 7.90 -34.63 16.39
N PHE A 270 6.60 -34.72 16.67
CA PHE A 270 6.04 -34.54 18.00
C PHE A 270 6.11 -35.85 18.81
N GLY A 271 6.36 -35.74 20.12
CA GLY A 271 6.31 -36.89 21.03
C GLY A 271 7.46 -37.92 20.89
N LEU A 272 8.56 -37.57 20.22
CA LEU A 272 9.65 -38.51 19.98
C LEU A 272 10.57 -38.70 21.19
N ASN A 273 11.04 -39.93 21.38
CA ASN A 273 12.06 -40.26 22.37
C ASN A 273 13.35 -39.45 22.14
N ARG A 274 13.93 -38.94 23.24
CA ARG A 274 15.08 -38.02 23.21
C ARG A 274 16.29 -38.55 22.44
N GLY A 275 16.50 -39.88 22.41
CA GLY A 275 17.57 -40.52 21.63
C GLY A 275 17.42 -40.42 20.11
N LEU A 276 16.20 -40.22 19.58
CA LEU A 276 15.96 -39.99 18.16
C LEU A 276 16.06 -38.50 17.81
N VAL A 277 15.73 -37.63 18.76
CA VAL A 277 15.82 -36.16 18.61
C VAL A 277 17.27 -35.68 18.62
N ALA A 278 18.11 -36.25 19.49
CA ALA A 278 19.50 -35.85 19.70
C ALA A 278 20.47 -36.23 18.55
N GLY A 279 20.01 -37.01 17.57
CA GLY A 279 20.86 -37.54 16.50
C GLY A 279 21.74 -38.72 16.97
N PRO A 280 22.67 -39.22 16.14
CA PRO A 280 23.62 -40.24 16.58
C PRO A 280 24.40 -39.74 17.80
N ILE A 281 24.45 -40.55 18.86
CA ILE A 281 25.35 -40.33 19.99
C ILE A 281 26.75 -40.23 19.40
N ARG A 282 27.36 -39.04 19.46
CA ARG A 282 28.76 -38.86 19.05
C ARG A 282 29.61 -39.77 19.93
N ALA A 283 30.59 -40.46 19.34
CA ALA A 283 31.58 -41.19 20.12
C ALA A 283 32.10 -40.27 21.23
N GLN A 284 32.10 -40.75 22.48
CA GLN A 284 32.45 -39.95 23.65
C GLN A 284 33.83 -39.30 23.40
N GLN A 285 33.85 -38.00 23.12
CA GLN A 285 35.10 -37.25 23.18
C GLN A 285 35.54 -37.25 24.65
N PRO A 286 36.81 -37.61 24.96
CA PRO A 286 37.28 -37.60 26.33
C PRO A 286 37.05 -36.22 26.96
N PRO A 287 36.78 -36.15 28.29
CA PRO A 287 36.45 -34.89 28.95
C PRO A 287 37.50 -33.81 28.68
N ARG A 288 37.04 -32.65 28.19
CA ARG A 288 37.92 -31.52 27.87
C ARG A 288 38.61 -31.01 29.14
N LYS A 289 39.89 -31.37 29.33
CA LYS A 289 40.72 -30.85 30.42
C LYS A 289 41.41 -29.57 29.94
N LEU A 290 41.28 -28.50 30.71
CA LEU A 290 41.96 -27.23 30.43
C LEU A 290 43.19 -27.12 31.34
N ALA A 291 44.26 -26.54 30.83
CA ALA A 291 45.38 -26.10 31.66
C ALA A 291 45.00 -24.79 32.38
N ASP A 292 45.71 -24.45 33.45
CA ASP A 292 45.45 -23.25 34.26
C ASP A 292 45.61 -21.93 33.48
N ASN A 293 46.21 -21.98 32.29
CA ASN A 293 46.31 -20.87 31.34
C ASN A 293 45.18 -20.82 30.30
N GLY A 294 44.15 -21.67 30.43
CA GLY A 294 42.99 -21.70 29.55
C GLY A 294 43.16 -22.47 28.24
N ASN A 295 44.36 -23.00 27.94
CA ASN A 295 44.57 -23.84 26.76
C ASN A 295 43.99 -25.24 26.97
N THR A 296 43.42 -25.81 25.90
CA THR A 296 42.86 -27.17 25.94
C THR A 296 43.98 -28.20 25.90
N LEU A 297 44.05 -29.06 26.92
CA LEU A 297 44.97 -30.20 26.95
C LEU A 297 44.35 -31.31 26.09
N MET A 298 44.97 -31.61 24.96
CA MET A 298 44.67 -32.81 24.19
C MET A 298 45.44 -33.98 24.82
N PHE A 299 44.72 -35.02 25.25
CA PHE A 299 45.26 -36.33 25.60
C PHE A 299 44.74 -37.35 24.60
#